data_AF-A0A7V2UZX1-F1
#
_entry.id   AF-A0A7V2UZX1-F1
#
_cell.length_a   1.000
_cell.length_b   1.000
_cell.length_c   1.000
_cell.angle_alpha   90.00
_cell.angle_beta   90.00
_cell.angle_gamma   90.00
#
_symmetry.space_group_name_H-M   'P 1'
#
loop_
_entity.id
_entity.type
_entity.pdbx_description
1 polymer ?
#
loop_
_entity_poly.entity_id
_entity_poly.type
_entity_poly.pdbx_seq_one_letter_code
_entity_poly.pdbx_strand_id
1 'polypeptide(L)'
;MQRRTPLPAPRVRAAALMALAPALLGAEAPVPAPGPAPAWTISRDGWTLSLSPDGDLLGLADRAGCELVRRGAGDGRIRVALVPPGRLPVEVDAVALVPCTRPVKADRTPDGAVFDYVLGPAIPLRVHDEIHLTTLAGAPAVRRVVHVAPDPAPLAADVVVAVGHPIGLPGVSRRVFVPRRDGRGAEVFNAPGRTWIWALGGAARAGADAEPLAIPLLGESDVGASIRLATFADPSLTTAFRLPHEPGGVPGEISWVWTGTRVPMKEGESRTLWTVIHPGPAGAALDAWRAGALAGVPAAPPWLHDVALVHADRLSRGGTGWFEDVEALGRLVPEPDRPKVLLLLHGWYDLVGRYTYDAKTGRLEASWTAGGGGGGGVPMSREEVSRRLAHAKSLGFRVGLVFAEGMQACDGVAPAETLARSSRTGPDVRGPAVVLNPCHPDVRARVLAALKALLAAHGKEIDALAWLETSDVPAGAVGPAEAPGYAAFEMMRLVLACVKETAFSHPGVAFLAGDVPGAGGAPCALMAHGCVAGGGFRPETLPFGLFPALGGVLWPLPRNEAAPASAQREVVLRLGVPVATASGWGETPGWAGMPAAERDALLALFRERAARPQRTRWLAE
;
A
#
# COMPACT_ATOMS: atom_id res chain seq x y z
N MET A 1 -36.32 57.00 -24.65
CA MET A 1 -36.37 56.78 -23.19
C MET A 1 -35.14 55.99 -22.76
N GLN A 2 -34.16 56.72 -22.24
CA GLN A 2 -33.02 56.19 -21.50
C GLN A 2 -33.50 55.77 -20.11
N ARG A 3 -33.00 54.67 -19.56
CA ARG A 3 -32.66 54.61 -18.14
C ARG A 3 -31.32 53.89 -17.96
N ARG A 4 -30.38 54.70 -17.48
CA ARG A 4 -29.04 54.38 -17.00
C ARG A 4 -29.14 53.51 -15.74
N THR A 5 -28.21 52.59 -15.58
CA THR A 5 -27.86 51.97 -14.29
C THR A 5 -26.33 52.06 -14.14
N PRO A 6 -25.81 52.34 -12.93
CA PRO A 6 -24.48 52.94 -12.75
C PRO A 6 -23.35 51.91 -12.57
N LEU A 7 -22.14 52.35 -12.91
CA LEU A 7 -20.85 51.73 -12.60
C LEU A 7 -20.66 51.56 -11.08
N PRO A 8 -19.98 50.49 -10.61
CA PRO A 8 -19.36 50.49 -9.29
C PRO A 8 -17.95 51.10 -9.34
N ALA A 9 -17.69 52.01 -8.39
CA ALA A 9 -16.40 52.65 -8.17
C ALA A 9 -15.40 51.71 -7.45
N PRO A 10 -14.07 51.97 -7.55
CA PRO A 10 -13.03 51.10 -7.03
C PRO A 10 -12.51 51.59 -5.67
N ARG A 11 -12.73 50.87 -4.57
CA ARG A 11 -12.00 51.08 -3.30
C ARG A 11 -11.99 49.81 -2.46
N VAL A 12 -10.82 49.20 -2.29
CA VAL A 12 -10.07 49.04 -1.02
C VAL A 12 -8.77 48.28 -1.35
N ARG A 13 -7.72 49.02 -1.71
CA ARG A 13 -6.32 48.62 -1.50
C ARG A 13 -5.81 49.51 -0.38
N ALA A 14 -5.75 48.99 0.85
CA ALA A 14 -4.93 49.48 1.98
C ALA A 14 -5.47 48.91 3.30
N ALA A 15 -5.25 47.63 3.57
CA ALA A 15 -5.40 47.06 4.91
C ALA A 15 -4.38 45.95 5.22
N ALA A 16 -3.35 45.78 4.38
CA ALA A 16 -2.31 44.75 4.52
C ALA A 16 -0.90 45.34 4.77
N LEU A 17 -0.81 46.62 5.09
CA LEU A 17 0.46 47.35 5.28
C LEU A 17 0.29 48.31 6.45
N MET A 18 0.10 47.78 7.67
CA MET A 18 0.18 48.51 8.96
C MET A 18 0.15 47.53 10.14
N ALA A 19 0.88 46.41 10.03
CA ALA A 19 1.15 45.51 11.18
C ALA A 19 2.65 45.11 11.24
N LEU A 20 3.51 45.92 10.62
CA LEU A 20 4.97 45.83 10.72
C LEU A 20 5.49 47.12 11.35
N ALA A 21 6.26 46.95 12.44
CA ALA A 21 6.80 47.93 13.39
C ALA A 21 5.87 48.30 14.56
N PRO A 22 6.27 48.02 15.81
CA PRO A 22 7.60 48.34 16.33
C PRO A 22 8.45 47.10 16.66
N ALA A 23 9.39 46.79 15.77
CA ALA A 23 10.68 46.20 16.10
C ALA A 23 11.69 47.35 16.07
N LEU A 24 11.73 48.15 17.13
CA LEU A 24 12.72 49.23 17.35
C LEU A 24 12.52 49.77 18.77
N LEU A 25 12.73 48.93 19.77
CA LEU A 25 13.07 49.27 21.16
C LEU A 25 13.52 47.95 21.80
N GLY A 26 14.79 47.87 22.17
CA GLY A 26 15.45 46.66 22.65
C GLY A 26 14.94 46.20 24.01
N ALA A 27 13.80 45.53 24.02
CA ALA A 27 13.44 44.62 25.10
C ALA A 27 13.95 43.23 24.71
N GLU A 28 14.93 42.72 25.46
CA GLU A 28 15.28 41.30 25.41
C GLU A 28 13.99 40.49 25.60
N ALA A 29 13.68 39.62 24.64
CA ALA A 29 12.61 38.66 24.81
C ALA A 29 12.89 37.87 26.09
N PRO A 30 11.92 37.73 27.01
CA PRO A 30 12.14 37.03 28.26
C PRO A 30 12.67 35.63 27.95
N VAL A 31 13.82 35.28 28.54
CA VAL A 31 14.39 33.94 28.45
C VAL A 31 13.30 32.97 28.91
N PRO A 32 12.79 32.09 28.03
CA PRO A 32 11.74 31.16 28.42
C PRO A 32 12.27 30.32 29.58
N ALA A 33 11.44 30.14 30.61
CA ALA A 33 11.77 29.29 31.74
C ALA A 33 12.32 27.94 31.22
N PRO A 34 13.40 27.40 31.83
CA PRO A 34 13.94 26.13 31.39
C PRO A 34 12.81 25.08 31.45
N GLY A 35 12.61 24.38 30.33
CA GLY A 35 11.66 23.27 30.26
C GLY A 35 12.01 22.18 31.28
N PRO A 36 11.12 21.21 31.52
CA PRO A 36 11.42 20.10 32.42
C PRO A 36 12.74 19.43 32.02
N ALA A 37 13.59 19.13 33.00
CA ALA A 37 14.85 18.45 32.74
C ALA A 37 14.57 17.06 32.12
N PRO A 38 15.30 16.65 31.08
CA PRO A 38 15.10 15.35 30.46
C PRO A 38 15.47 14.23 31.44
N ALA A 39 14.66 13.18 31.46
CA ALA A 39 14.99 11.94 32.17
C ALA A 39 16.06 11.15 31.41
N TRP A 40 15.95 11.15 30.09
CA TRP A 40 16.90 10.46 29.22
C TRP A 40 17.33 11.32 28.04
N THR A 41 18.61 11.22 27.75
CA THR A 41 19.25 11.78 26.57
C THR A 41 19.94 10.65 25.84
N ILE A 42 19.55 10.44 24.58
CA ILE A 42 20.06 9.39 23.71
C ILE A 42 20.71 10.05 22.50
N SER A 43 21.97 9.74 22.23
CA SER A 43 22.69 10.30 21.07
C SER A 43 23.09 9.22 20.08
N ARG A 44 22.83 9.46 18.80
CA ARG A 44 23.17 8.55 17.70
C ARG A 44 23.29 9.34 16.40
N ASP A 45 24.26 8.99 15.55
CA ASP A 45 24.43 9.56 14.21
C ASP A 45 24.46 11.10 14.16
N GLY A 46 25.02 11.72 15.20
CA GLY A 46 25.12 13.19 15.31
C GLY A 46 23.86 13.89 15.82
N TRP A 47 22.80 13.14 16.14
CA TRP A 47 21.56 13.63 16.72
C TRP A 47 21.42 13.23 18.18
N THR A 48 20.67 14.02 18.93
CA THR A 48 20.37 13.79 20.34
C THR A 48 18.87 13.91 20.58
N LEU A 49 18.26 12.80 21.00
CA LEU A 49 16.88 12.70 21.44
C LEU A 49 16.81 12.91 22.95
N SER A 50 15.92 13.79 23.40
CA SER A 50 15.65 14.06 24.81
C SER A 50 14.21 13.71 25.15
N LEU A 51 14.03 12.90 26.20
CA LEU A 51 12.74 12.37 26.64
C LEU A 51 12.47 12.73 28.10
N SER A 52 11.21 13.01 28.42
CA SER A 52 10.75 13.17 29.79
C SER A 52 10.53 11.81 30.48
N PRO A 53 10.39 11.76 31.82
CA PRO A 53 10.06 10.52 32.52
C PRO A 53 8.70 9.92 32.14
N ASP A 54 7.78 10.73 31.57
CA ASP A 54 6.43 10.34 31.21
C ASP A 54 6.21 10.06 29.72
N GLY A 55 7.28 10.03 28.90
CA GLY A 55 7.21 9.67 27.48
C GLY A 55 6.94 10.83 26.52
N ASP A 56 7.20 12.07 26.97
CA ASP A 56 7.16 13.26 26.13
C ASP A 56 8.48 13.44 25.35
N LEU A 57 8.35 13.99 24.14
CA LEU A 57 9.48 14.37 23.28
C LEU A 57 9.90 15.80 23.62
N LEU A 58 11.00 15.95 24.36
CA LEU A 58 11.49 17.25 24.83
C LEU A 58 12.45 17.93 23.85
N GLY A 59 13.15 17.14 23.03
CA GLY A 59 14.13 17.66 22.08
C GLY A 59 14.61 16.60 21.09
N LEU A 60 14.93 17.03 19.87
CA LEU A 60 15.61 16.28 18.83
C LEU A 60 16.55 17.24 18.10
N ALA A 61 17.80 17.29 18.55
CA ALA A 61 18.76 18.27 18.07
C ALA A 61 20.02 17.63 17.49
N ASP A 62 20.57 18.23 16.44
CA ASP A 62 21.90 17.88 15.96
C ASP A 62 23.01 18.59 16.78
N ARG A 63 24.27 18.26 16.50
CA ARG A 63 25.44 18.90 17.14
C ARG A 63 25.59 20.39 16.81
N ALA A 64 24.97 20.87 15.74
CA ALA A 64 25.01 22.27 15.33
C ALA A 64 23.89 23.11 15.98
N GLY A 65 23.01 22.47 16.78
CA GLY A 65 21.90 23.11 17.46
C GLY A 65 20.62 23.22 16.62
N CYS A 66 20.52 22.49 15.50
CA CYS A 66 19.29 22.37 14.73
C CYS A 66 18.26 21.56 15.54
N GLU A 67 17.28 22.24 16.13
CA GLU A 67 16.21 21.63 16.95
C GLU A 67 14.95 21.36 16.11
N LEU A 68 14.53 20.10 16.09
CA LEU A 68 13.36 19.63 15.34
C LEU A 68 12.10 19.47 16.19
N VAL A 69 12.21 19.36 17.52
CA VAL A 69 11.02 19.43 18.39
C VAL A 69 10.60 20.90 18.50
N ARG A 70 9.45 21.21 17.92
CA ARG A 70 8.98 22.59 17.73
C ARG A 70 8.23 23.08 18.96
N ARG A 71 8.73 24.14 19.59
CA ARG A 71 8.09 24.73 20.78
C ARG A 71 6.72 25.32 20.40
N GLY A 72 5.69 24.98 21.17
CA GLY A 72 4.32 25.43 20.89
C GLY A 72 3.59 24.59 19.84
N ALA A 73 4.21 23.55 19.29
CA ALA A 73 3.59 22.61 18.35
C ALA A 73 3.01 21.36 19.05
N GLY A 74 2.62 21.50 20.32
CA GLY A 74 2.14 20.41 21.16
C GLY A 74 3.25 19.64 21.85
N ASP A 75 2.91 18.44 22.32
CA ASP A 75 3.81 17.51 22.98
C ASP A 75 3.91 16.19 22.20
N GLY A 76 4.77 15.30 22.65
CA GLY A 76 4.95 13.96 22.10
C GLY A 76 4.10 12.89 22.78
N ARG A 77 3.10 13.21 23.61
CA ARG A 77 2.40 12.19 24.40
C ARG A 77 1.35 11.42 23.61
N ILE A 78 1.14 10.15 23.97
CA ILE A 78 -0.02 9.36 23.51
C ILE A 78 -1.25 9.79 24.30
N ARG A 79 -2.39 9.88 23.60
CA ARG A 79 -3.69 10.12 24.18
C ARG A 79 -4.67 9.07 23.68
N VAL A 80 -5.56 8.62 24.55
CA VAL A 80 -6.53 7.57 24.25
C VAL A 80 -7.92 7.99 24.67
N ALA A 81 -8.93 7.62 23.88
CA ALA A 81 -10.33 7.76 24.25
C ALA A 81 -11.15 6.58 23.71
N LEU A 82 -12.23 6.27 24.41
CA LEU A 82 -13.31 5.46 23.83
C LEU A 82 -14.28 6.39 23.09
N VAL A 83 -14.74 6.00 21.91
CA VAL A 83 -15.77 6.76 21.19
C VAL A 83 -17.12 6.50 21.86
N PRO A 84 -17.83 7.55 22.31
CA PRO A 84 -19.15 7.36 22.91
C PRO A 84 -20.14 6.74 21.91
N PRO A 85 -21.09 5.91 22.36
CA PRO A 85 -22.13 5.37 21.49
C PRO A 85 -22.86 6.46 20.71
N GLY A 86 -23.04 6.26 19.40
CA GLY A 86 -23.72 7.21 18.51
C GLY A 86 -22.90 8.42 18.08
N ARG A 87 -21.64 8.55 18.52
CA ARG A 87 -20.70 9.58 18.05
C ARG A 87 -19.76 9.04 16.97
N LEU A 88 -19.27 9.94 16.12
CA LEU A 88 -18.20 9.62 15.18
C LEU A 88 -16.83 9.82 15.85
N PRO A 89 -15.78 9.05 15.47
CA PRO A 89 -14.44 9.22 16.04
C PRO A 89 -13.85 10.64 15.88
N VAL A 90 -14.20 11.33 14.79
CA VAL A 90 -13.79 12.72 14.52
C VAL A 90 -14.44 13.73 15.49
N GLU A 91 -15.56 13.36 16.12
CA GLU A 91 -16.29 14.21 17.08
C GLU A 91 -15.76 14.06 18.52
N VAL A 92 -14.81 13.16 18.77
CA VAL A 92 -14.23 12.99 20.10
C VAL A 92 -13.38 14.21 20.42
N ASP A 93 -13.86 15.09 21.29
CA ASP A 93 -13.16 16.31 21.67
C ASP A 93 -11.79 16.05 22.30
N ALA A 94 -10.89 17.03 22.20
CA ALA A 94 -9.56 16.95 22.81
C ALA A 94 -9.59 16.75 24.33
N VAL A 95 -10.67 17.17 25.01
CA VAL A 95 -10.84 16.99 26.46
C VAL A 95 -11.21 15.55 26.85
N ALA A 96 -11.77 14.77 25.93
CA ALA A 96 -12.11 13.36 26.16
C ALA A 96 -10.90 12.43 25.96
N LEU A 97 -9.83 12.94 25.32
CA LEU A 97 -8.57 12.24 25.12
C LEU A 97 -7.75 12.25 26.41
N VAL A 98 -7.63 11.10 27.05
CA VAL A 98 -6.84 10.93 28.28
C VAL A 98 -5.36 10.79 27.92
N PRO A 99 -4.48 11.70 28.37
CA PRO A 99 -3.06 11.64 28.07
C PRO A 99 -2.33 10.63 28.94
N CYS A 100 -1.47 9.82 28.30
CA CYS A 100 -0.54 8.92 28.96
C CYS A 100 0.58 9.74 29.62
N THR A 101 0.40 10.08 30.90
CA THR A 101 1.29 11.01 31.66
C THR A 101 1.92 10.37 32.91
N ARG A 102 1.46 9.18 33.28
CA ARG A 102 1.90 8.47 34.49
C ARG A 102 2.18 7.02 34.12
N PRO A 103 3.35 6.71 33.56
CA PRO A 103 3.70 5.33 33.28
C PRO A 103 3.77 4.55 34.60
N VAL A 104 3.27 3.33 34.60
CA VAL A 104 3.46 2.38 35.71
C VAL A 104 4.88 1.81 35.72
N LYS A 105 5.54 1.85 34.55
CA LYS A 105 6.93 1.46 34.36
C LYS A 105 7.54 2.26 33.24
N ALA A 106 8.79 2.69 33.41
CA ALA A 106 9.55 3.37 32.38
C ALA A 106 11.00 2.90 32.41
N ASP A 107 11.47 2.35 31.31
CA ASP A 107 12.80 1.75 31.18
C ASP A 107 13.60 2.46 30.10
N ARG A 108 14.87 2.72 30.38
CA ARG A 108 15.83 3.19 29.37
C ARG A 108 16.32 1.99 28.55
N THR A 109 16.39 2.14 27.22
CA THR A 109 17.08 1.22 26.32
C THR A 109 18.38 1.85 25.80
N PRO A 110 19.29 1.09 25.17
CA PRO A 110 20.53 1.65 24.61
C PRO A 110 20.28 2.77 23.58
N ASP A 111 19.19 2.67 22.84
CA ASP A 111 18.81 3.53 21.72
C ASP A 111 17.53 4.34 21.98
N GLY A 112 16.99 4.34 23.19
CA GLY A 112 15.66 4.91 23.45
C GLY A 112 15.15 4.73 24.87
N ALA A 113 13.83 4.68 24.99
CA ALA A 113 13.12 4.36 26.22
C ALA A 113 11.77 3.69 25.91
N VAL A 114 11.25 2.98 26.90
CA VAL A 114 10.00 2.22 26.84
C VAL A 114 9.12 2.62 28.03
N PHE A 115 7.82 2.78 27.79
CA PHE A 115 6.85 3.24 28.77
C PHE A 115 5.61 2.35 28.77
N ASP A 116 5.23 1.86 29.94
CA ASP A 116 3.99 1.11 30.13
C ASP A 116 2.98 1.98 30.88
N TYR A 117 1.76 2.08 30.36
CA TYR A 117 0.66 2.83 30.97
C TYR A 117 -0.55 1.93 31.19
N VAL A 118 -1.24 2.15 32.31
CA VAL A 118 -2.53 1.55 32.63
C VAL A 118 -3.52 2.70 32.83
N LEU A 119 -4.50 2.85 31.93
CA LEU A 119 -5.37 4.03 31.88
C LEU A 119 -6.57 3.97 32.86
N GLY A 120 -6.71 2.86 33.58
CA GLY A 120 -7.72 2.67 34.61
C GLY A 120 -9.08 2.20 34.07
N PRO A 121 -10.09 2.04 34.95
CA PRO A 121 -11.34 1.36 34.58
C PRO A 121 -12.21 2.11 33.57
N ALA A 122 -12.04 3.44 33.43
CA ALA A 122 -12.78 4.24 32.47
C ALA A 122 -12.27 4.05 31.02
N ILE A 123 -11.00 3.66 30.86
CA ILE A 123 -10.38 3.32 29.59
C ILE A 123 -9.61 2.02 29.84
N PRO A 124 -10.27 0.84 29.72
CA PRO A 124 -9.72 -0.46 30.08
C PRO A 124 -8.69 -0.94 29.05
N LEU A 125 -7.62 -0.16 28.93
CA LEU A 125 -6.54 -0.34 27.97
C LEU A 125 -5.20 -0.20 28.69
N ARG A 126 -4.28 -1.06 28.28
CA ARG A 126 -2.84 -0.91 28.48
C ARG A 126 -2.23 -0.31 27.23
N VAL A 127 -1.33 0.64 27.42
CA VAL A 127 -0.55 1.24 26.34
C VAL A 127 0.92 0.97 26.63
N HIS A 128 1.63 0.45 25.65
CA HIS A 128 3.07 0.27 25.67
C HIS A 128 3.68 1.11 24.56
N ASP A 129 4.56 2.04 24.91
CA ASP A 129 5.16 3.02 24.00
C ASP A 129 6.68 2.85 23.98
N GLU A 130 7.22 2.55 22.81
CA GLU A 130 8.65 2.46 22.57
C GLU A 130 9.09 3.67 21.75
N ILE A 131 10.10 4.43 22.19
CA ILE A 131 10.65 5.58 21.44
C ILE A 131 12.15 5.41 21.31
N HIS A 132 12.64 5.30 20.07
CA HIS A 132 14.05 5.04 19.76
C HIS A 132 14.62 6.04 18.77
N LEU A 133 15.87 6.47 19.01
CA LEU A 133 16.72 7.12 18.02
C LEU A 133 17.63 6.07 17.37
N THR A 134 17.36 5.79 16.10
CA THR A 134 17.98 4.71 15.33
C THR A 134 18.45 5.18 13.96
N THR A 135 18.91 4.25 13.12
CA THR A 135 19.30 4.51 11.73
C THR A 135 18.37 3.74 10.80
N LEU A 136 17.79 4.40 9.79
CA LEU A 136 17.00 3.78 8.74
C LEU A 136 17.49 4.22 7.37
N ALA A 137 17.76 3.25 6.48
CA ALA A 137 18.32 3.52 5.15
C ALA A 137 19.58 4.43 5.17
N GLY A 138 20.42 4.28 6.22
CA GLY A 138 21.63 5.08 6.42
C GLY A 138 21.39 6.49 6.95
N ALA A 139 20.15 6.87 7.28
CA ALA A 139 19.78 8.16 7.82
C ALA A 139 19.35 8.07 9.30
N PRO A 140 19.62 9.08 10.14
CA PRO A 140 19.10 9.16 11.49
C PRO A 140 17.56 9.16 11.48
N ALA A 141 16.94 8.42 12.40
CA ALA A 141 15.49 8.30 12.47
C ALA A 141 14.99 8.15 13.90
N VAL A 142 13.84 8.76 14.19
CA VAL A 142 13.04 8.42 15.37
C VAL A 142 12.04 7.35 14.98
N ARG A 143 12.14 6.18 15.62
CA ARG A 143 11.15 5.09 15.52
C ARG A 143 10.30 5.10 16.77
N ARG A 144 8.99 5.08 16.61
CA ARG A 144 8.04 4.92 17.70
C ARG A 144 7.13 3.73 17.47
N VAL A 145 6.98 2.86 18.47
CA VAL A 145 6.01 1.76 18.44
C VAL A 145 4.99 1.99 19.52
N VAL A 146 3.72 2.02 19.12
CA VAL A 146 2.59 2.15 20.03
C VAL A 146 1.83 0.84 20.02
N HIS A 147 1.87 0.12 21.13
CA HIS A 147 1.10 -1.10 21.35
C HIS A 147 -0.06 -0.83 22.30
N VAL A 148 -1.25 -1.26 21.91
CA VAL A 148 -2.49 -1.02 22.66
C VAL A 148 -3.21 -2.34 22.85
N ALA A 149 -3.51 -2.68 24.11
CA ALA A 149 -4.14 -3.94 24.47
C ALA A 149 -5.31 -3.73 25.45
N PRO A 150 -6.43 -4.45 25.28
CA PRO A 150 -7.53 -4.44 26.23
C PRO A 150 -7.16 -5.07 27.57
N ASP A 151 -7.69 -4.50 28.66
CA ASP A 151 -7.51 -4.99 30.02
C ASP A 151 -8.75 -4.71 30.89
N PRO A 152 -9.69 -5.66 31.04
CA PRO A 152 -9.68 -7.02 30.48
C PRO A 152 -10.10 -7.07 29.00
N ALA A 153 -9.75 -8.18 28.34
CA ALA A 153 -10.18 -8.50 26.98
C ALA A 153 -11.48 -9.35 26.96
N PRO A 154 -12.28 -9.31 25.89
CA PRO A 154 -12.18 -8.40 24.74
C PRO A 154 -12.83 -7.02 25.01
N LEU A 155 -12.37 -5.99 24.30
CA LEU A 155 -12.99 -4.66 24.30
C LEU A 155 -13.85 -4.46 23.05
N ALA A 156 -15.16 -4.31 23.25
CA ALA A 156 -16.15 -4.05 22.21
C ALA A 156 -16.56 -2.57 22.15
N ALA A 157 -15.57 -1.68 22.09
CA ALA A 157 -15.76 -0.24 21.98
C ALA A 157 -14.78 0.34 20.97
N ASP A 158 -15.18 1.38 20.25
CA ASP A 158 -14.28 2.07 19.33
C ASP A 158 -13.22 2.84 20.13
N VAL A 159 -11.95 2.67 19.77
CA VAL A 159 -10.80 3.23 20.49
C VAL A 159 -10.08 4.20 19.56
N VAL A 160 -9.97 5.45 20.01
CA VAL A 160 -9.13 6.48 19.39
C VAL A 160 -7.79 6.51 20.09
N VAL A 161 -6.71 6.45 19.33
CA VAL A 161 -5.34 6.70 19.82
C VAL A 161 -4.75 7.83 19.00
N ALA A 162 -4.33 8.88 19.67
CA ALA A 162 -3.71 10.06 19.09
C ALA A 162 -2.31 10.23 19.67
N VAL A 163 -1.31 10.22 18.80
CA VAL A 163 0.10 10.42 19.15
C VAL A 163 0.46 11.86 18.82
N GLY A 164 0.86 12.62 19.84
CA GLY A 164 1.42 13.95 19.64
C GLY A 164 2.69 13.89 18.79
N HIS A 165 2.80 14.78 17.80
CA HIS A 165 3.90 14.80 16.83
C HIS A 165 4.52 16.20 16.73
N PRO A 166 5.37 16.60 17.70
CA PRO A 166 5.95 17.94 17.73
C PRO A 166 7.18 18.09 16.82
N ILE A 167 7.59 17.04 16.11
CA ILE A 167 8.76 17.05 15.25
C ILE A 167 8.41 17.71 13.92
N GLY A 168 9.16 18.75 13.53
CA GLY A 168 8.99 19.44 12.26
C GLY A 168 10.19 20.29 11.91
N LEU A 169 10.28 20.73 10.66
CA LEU A 169 11.32 21.67 10.24
C LEU A 169 11.12 23.06 10.87
N PRO A 170 12.21 23.83 11.09
CA PRO A 170 12.16 25.15 11.74
C PRO A 170 11.55 26.29 10.90
N GLY A 171 11.28 26.05 9.62
CA GLY A 171 10.83 27.09 8.69
C GLY A 171 9.31 27.35 8.72
N VAL A 172 8.92 28.54 8.26
CA VAL A 172 7.49 28.93 8.12
C VAL A 172 6.94 28.67 6.71
N SER A 173 7.80 28.35 5.74
CA SER A 173 7.44 28.12 4.33
C SER A 173 7.53 26.63 3.97
N ARG A 174 7.09 25.78 4.91
CA ARG A 174 7.22 24.32 4.80
C ARG A 174 6.32 23.78 3.70
N ARG A 175 6.93 23.00 2.82
CA ARG A 175 6.28 22.22 1.76
C ARG A 175 6.27 20.76 2.14
N VAL A 176 5.24 20.06 1.70
CA VAL A 176 5.01 18.66 1.97
C VAL A 176 4.84 17.96 0.64
N PHE A 177 5.71 17.00 0.38
CA PHE A 177 5.52 15.98 -0.63
C PHE A 177 4.40 15.05 -0.20
N VAL A 178 3.37 14.93 -1.04
CA VAL A 178 2.16 14.14 -0.82
C VAL A 178 2.04 13.08 -1.94
N PRO A 179 2.12 11.78 -1.60
CA PRO A 179 1.82 10.71 -2.55
C PRO A 179 0.31 10.57 -2.73
N ARG A 180 -0.23 11.08 -3.85
CA ARG A 180 -1.67 11.10 -4.13
C ARG A 180 -2.14 9.78 -4.75
N ARG A 181 -3.40 9.42 -4.47
CA ARG A 181 -4.03 8.18 -4.98
C ARG A 181 -4.02 8.06 -6.51
N ASP A 182 -4.06 9.18 -7.22
CA ASP A 182 -4.01 9.24 -8.69
C ASP A 182 -2.59 9.01 -9.28
N GLY A 183 -1.63 8.57 -8.46
CA GLY A 183 -0.27 8.27 -8.90
C GLY A 183 0.64 9.48 -9.02
N ARG A 184 0.16 10.69 -8.65
CA ARG A 184 0.96 11.92 -8.66
C ARG A 184 1.66 12.16 -7.32
N GLY A 185 2.88 12.68 -7.40
CA GLY A 185 3.58 13.23 -6.24
C GLY A 185 3.46 14.75 -6.27
N ALA A 186 2.71 15.31 -5.33
CA ALA A 186 2.43 16.74 -5.25
C ALA A 186 3.27 17.42 -4.15
N GLU A 187 3.71 18.65 -4.37
CA GLU A 187 4.40 19.47 -3.36
C GLU A 187 3.47 20.59 -2.92
N VAL A 188 2.90 20.48 -1.72
CA VAL A 188 1.87 21.39 -1.22
C VAL A 188 2.34 22.16 0.02
N PHE A 189 1.80 23.34 0.28
CA PHE A 189 2.10 24.06 1.53
C PHE A 189 1.47 23.36 2.75
N ASN A 190 2.21 23.27 3.85
CA ASN A 190 1.69 22.83 5.13
C ASN A 190 0.85 23.95 5.79
N ALA A 191 -0.38 24.12 5.34
CA ALA A 191 -1.31 25.10 5.92
C ALA A 191 -1.73 24.68 7.34
N PRO A 192 -2.02 25.64 8.25
CA PRO A 192 -2.47 25.33 9.60
C PRO A 192 -3.68 24.40 9.60
N GLY A 193 -3.62 23.30 10.37
CA GLY A 193 -4.72 22.36 10.53
C GLY A 193 -4.95 21.42 9.34
N ARG A 194 -4.15 21.49 8.28
CA ARG A 194 -4.24 20.57 7.15
C ARG A 194 -4.03 19.13 7.60
N THR A 195 -4.87 18.23 7.07
CA THR A 195 -4.83 16.80 7.43
C THR A 195 -4.75 15.93 6.19
N TRP A 196 -4.04 14.80 6.34
CA TRP A 196 -3.92 13.78 5.31
C TRP A 196 -4.34 12.43 5.89
N ILE A 197 -4.85 11.55 5.03
CA ILE A 197 -5.37 10.25 5.46
C ILE A 197 -4.90 9.15 4.53
N TRP A 198 -4.25 8.14 5.12
CA TRP A 198 -4.12 6.82 4.51
C TRP A 198 -5.34 6.00 4.93
N ALA A 199 -6.15 5.53 3.98
CA ALA A 199 -7.34 4.73 4.27
C ALA A 199 -7.10 3.26 3.93
N LEU A 200 -7.36 2.36 4.89
CA LEU A 200 -7.30 0.91 4.67
C LEU A 200 -8.39 0.14 5.43
N GLY A 201 -8.41 0.24 6.75
CA GLY A 201 -9.34 -0.44 7.66
C GLY A 201 -9.47 0.34 8.97
N GLY A 202 -10.48 0.06 9.78
CA GLY A 202 -10.81 0.89 10.95
C GLY A 202 -11.54 2.18 10.56
N ALA A 203 -11.32 3.24 11.33
CA ALA A 203 -11.84 4.58 11.06
C ALA A 203 -10.73 5.64 11.19
N ALA A 204 -11.07 6.91 11.02
CA ALA A 204 -10.12 8.02 11.16
C ALA A 204 -10.65 9.10 12.11
N ARG A 205 -9.72 9.75 12.81
CA ARG A 205 -9.95 11.00 13.53
C ARG A 205 -9.58 12.18 12.63
N ALA A 206 -10.12 12.18 11.41
CA ALA A 206 -9.88 13.21 10.40
C ALA A 206 -11.22 13.66 9.81
N GLY A 207 -11.33 14.94 9.48
CA GLY A 207 -12.52 15.51 8.85
C GLY A 207 -12.70 15.05 7.41
N ALA A 208 -13.85 15.38 6.82
CA ALA A 208 -14.15 15.08 5.43
C ALA A 208 -13.16 15.74 4.44
N ASP A 209 -12.52 16.83 4.85
CA ASP A 209 -11.53 17.57 4.05
C ASP A 209 -10.11 16.95 4.10
N ALA A 210 -9.93 15.82 4.80
CA ALA A 210 -8.64 15.15 4.88
C ALA A 210 -8.21 14.61 3.50
N GLU A 211 -6.99 14.95 3.10
CA GLU A 211 -6.50 14.62 1.77
C GLU A 211 -6.03 13.16 1.67
N PRO A 212 -6.52 12.39 0.68
CA PRO A 212 -6.23 10.97 0.61
C PRO A 212 -4.81 10.69 0.09
N LEU A 213 -4.09 9.85 0.81
CA LEU A 213 -2.76 9.36 0.46
C LEU A 213 -2.83 8.01 -0.26
N ALA A 214 -1.88 7.76 -1.16
CA ALA A 214 -1.68 6.46 -1.81
C ALA A 214 -0.82 5.49 -1.00
N ILE A 215 -0.03 6.02 -0.06
CA ILE A 215 0.77 5.30 0.94
C ILE A 215 0.87 6.19 2.19
N PRO A 216 1.04 5.65 3.40
CA PRO A 216 1.05 6.43 4.65
C PRO A 216 2.38 7.20 4.86
N LEU A 217 2.72 8.13 3.95
CA LEU A 217 3.97 8.89 3.94
C LEU A 217 3.73 10.37 3.63
N LEU A 218 4.43 11.25 4.35
CA LEU A 218 4.60 12.67 4.05
C LEU A 218 6.10 13.03 4.04
N GLY A 219 6.54 13.83 3.08
CA GLY A 219 7.92 14.33 3.00
C GLY A 219 7.99 15.84 3.21
N GLU A 220 8.45 16.31 4.37
CA GLU A 220 8.57 17.74 4.68
C GLU A 220 9.88 18.34 4.16
N SER A 221 9.80 19.53 3.56
CA SER A 221 10.94 20.34 3.14
C SER A 221 10.71 21.82 3.39
N ASP A 222 11.80 22.58 3.53
CA ASP A 222 11.76 24.04 3.64
C ASP A 222 12.90 24.64 2.81
N VAL A 223 12.68 25.81 2.21
CA VAL A 223 13.66 26.47 1.32
C VAL A 223 14.95 26.82 2.07
N GLY A 224 14.87 27.11 3.37
CA GLY A 224 16.01 27.45 4.21
C GLY A 224 16.70 26.26 4.89
N ALA A 225 16.16 25.05 4.75
CA ALA A 225 16.67 23.86 5.45
C ALA A 225 17.57 23.01 4.54
N SER A 226 18.73 22.62 5.04
CA SER A 226 19.62 21.62 4.41
C SER A 226 19.16 20.19 4.61
N ILE A 227 18.15 19.98 5.47
CA ILE A 227 17.56 18.70 5.82
C ILE A 227 16.07 18.68 5.46
N ARG A 228 15.56 17.47 5.29
CA ARG A 228 14.16 17.13 5.06
C ARG A 228 13.73 16.05 6.06
N LEU A 229 12.43 15.94 6.27
CA LEU A 229 11.85 14.92 7.14
C LEU A 229 10.92 14.01 6.34
N ALA A 230 11.05 12.70 6.50
CA ALA A 230 10.04 11.75 6.06
C ALA A 230 9.28 11.24 7.29
N THR A 231 7.99 11.53 7.37
CA THR A 231 7.11 11.04 8.44
C THR A 231 6.14 10.02 7.86
N PHE A 232 6.14 8.80 8.38
CA PHE A 232 5.31 7.73 7.86
C PHE A 232 4.94 6.67 8.90
N ALA A 233 3.81 6.02 8.67
CA ALA A 233 3.35 4.89 9.47
C ALA A 233 3.47 3.57 8.69
N ASP A 234 3.38 2.44 9.40
CA ASP A 234 3.11 1.16 8.76
C ASP A 234 1.73 1.17 8.05
N PRO A 235 1.53 0.38 6.99
CA PRO A 235 0.30 0.44 6.21
C PRO A 235 -0.82 -0.45 6.79
N SER A 236 -0.80 -0.87 8.06
CA SER A 236 -1.75 -1.87 8.59
C SER A 236 -3.14 -1.37 8.93
N LEU A 237 -3.31 -0.06 9.14
CA LEU A 237 -4.59 0.54 9.52
C LEU A 237 -4.73 1.94 8.92
N THR A 238 -5.97 2.42 8.82
CA THR A 238 -6.23 3.82 8.49
C THR A 238 -5.46 4.74 9.44
N THR A 239 -4.67 5.65 8.88
CA THR A 239 -3.80 6.56 9.63
C THR A 239 -4.08 7.99 9.18
N ALA A 240 -4.42 8.84 10.13
CA ALA A 240 -4.55 10.28 9.91
C ALA A 240 -3.27 11.00 10.33
N PHE A 241 -2.84 11.97 9.52
CA PHE A 241 -1.67 12.79 9.75
C PHE A 241 -2.05 14.26 9.83
N ARG A 242 -1.52 14.95 10.82
CA ARG A 242 -1.44 16.41 10.89
C ARG A 242 -0.01 16.77 11.28
N LEU A 243 0.70 17.46 10.40
CA LEU A 243 2.05 17.93 10.71
C LEU A 243 1.97 19.19 11.60
N PRO A 244 2.95 19.43 12.48
CA PRO A 244 2.94 20.61 13.34
C PRO A 244 2.98 21.90 12.52
N HIS A 245 2.27 22.94 12.95
CA HIS A 245 2.30 24.25 12.32
C HIS A 245 2.50 25.36 13.35
N GLU A 246 3.72 25.92 13.41
CA GLU A 246 4.10 26.91 14.44
C GLU A 246 3.33 28.23 14.35
N PRO A 247 3.11 28.83 13.15
CA PRO A 247 2.25 30.02 13.05
C PRO A 247 0.82 29.70 13.53
N GLY A 248 0.47 30.11 14.74
CA GLY A 248 -0.85 29.81 15.34
C GLY A 248 -0.89 28.55 16.23
N GLY A 249 0.26 27.91 16.50
CA GLY A 249 0.38 26.89 17.54
C GLY A 249 -0.44 25.62 17.30
N VAL A 250 -0.59 25.20 16.05
CA VAL A 250 -1.35 23.99 15.73
C VAL A 250 -0.48 22.76 16.01
N PRO A 251 -0.90 21.87 16.93
CA PRO A 251 -0.11 20.71 17.29
C PRO A 251 -0.14 19.65 16.20
N GLY A 252 1.02 19.03 15.96
CA GLY A 252 1.09 17.84 15.12
C GLY A 252 0.47 16.63 15.82
N GLU A 253 -0.16 15.76 15.05
CA GLU A 253 -0.85 14.58 15.56
C GLU A 253 -0.86 13.48 14.49
N ILE A 254 -0.65 12.24 14.93
CA ILE A 254 -0.85 11.05 14.12
C ILE A 254 -1.81 10.14 14.87
N SER A 255 -2.87 9.68 14.22
CA SER A 255 -3.94 8.97 14.92
C SER A 255 -4.48 7.76 14.17
N TRP A 256 -4.97 6.83 14.98
CA TRP A 256 -5.60 5.57 14.58
C TRP A 256 -6.92 5.40 15.31
N VAL A 257 -7.87 4.72 14.65
CA VAL A 257 -9.13 4.34 15.27
C VAL A 257 -9.41 2.86 15.04
N TRP A 258 -9.37 2.08 16.12
CA TRP A 258 -9.89 0.72 16.13
C TRP A 258 -11.39 0.79 16.31
N THR A 259 -12.12 0.25 15.35
CA THR A 259 -13.59 0.16 15.42
C THR A 259 -14.03 -1.09 16.19
N GLY A 260 -13.74 -1.12 17.49
CA GLY A 260 -13.99 -2.25 18.39
C GLY A 260 -15.47 -2.68 18.48
N THR A 261 -16.40 -1.77 18.16
CA THR A 261 -17.83 -2.10 18.04
C THR A 261 -18.14 -3.08 16.91
N ARG A 262 -17.29 -3.11 15.86
CA ARG A 262 -17.41 -4.03 14.70
C ARG A 262 -16.36 -5.14 14.73
N VAL A 263 -15.16 -4.84 15.24
CA VAL A 263 -14.03 -5.76 15.36
C VAL A 263 -13.54 -5.72 16.81
N PRO A 264 -14.13 -6.51 17.72
CA PRO A 264 -13.74 -6.49 19.13
C PRO A 264 -12.24 -6.72 19.30
N MET A 265 -11.58 -5.84 20.05
CA MET A 265 -10.16 -6.00 20.36
C MET A 265 -10.01 -7.18 21.31
N LYS A 266 -9.48 -8.30 20.83
CA LYS A 266 -9.25 -9.53 21.62
C LYS A 266 -7.84 -9.60 22.18
N GLU A 267 -6.88 -9.07 21.42
CA GLU A 267 -5.46 -9.08 21.71
C GLU A 267 -4.90 -7.65 21.56
N GLY A 268 -3.64 -7.48 21.93
CA GLY A 268 -2.95 -6.23 21.70
C GLY A 268 -2.53 -6.04 20.24
N GLU A 269 -2.58 -4.80 19.76
CA GLU A 269 -2.15 -4.43 18.42
C GLU A 269 -1.09 -3.33 18.46
N SER A 270 -0.09 -3.43 17.58
CA SER A 270 0.99 -2.44 17.48
C SER A 270 0.87 -1.60 16.20
N ARG A 271 1.25 -0.33 16.30
CA ARG A 271 1.47 0.58 15.17
C ARG A 271 2.87 1.17 15.27
N THR A 272 3.54 1.32 14.13
CA THR A 272 4.87 1.89 14.04
C THR A 272 4.82 3.21 13.29
N LEU A 273 5.45 4.21 13.87
CA LEU A 273 5.66 5.54 13.29
C LEU A 273 7.17 5.77 13.12
N TRP A 274 7.52 6.39 12.01
CA TRP A 274 8.89 6.81 11.72
C TRP A 274 8.94 8.29 11.39
N THR A 275 10.02 8.94 11.84
CA THR A 275 10.45 10.25 11.35
C THR A 275 11.93 10.17 11.00
N VAL A 276 12.24 10.25 9.71
CA VAL A 276 13.59 10.07 9.17
C VAL A 276 14.15 11.41 8.72
N ILE A 277 15.38 11.71 9.13
CA ILE A 277 16.06 12.97 8.83
C ILE A 277 17.02 12.74 7.68
N HIS A 278 16.76 13.33 6.51
CA HIS A 278 17.56 13.07 5.31
C HIS A 278 17.81 14.34 4.47
N PRO A 279 18.90 14.42 3.70
CA PRO A 279 19.16 15.56 2.83
C PRO A 279 18.53 15.42 1.43
N GLY A 280 18.13 14.21 1.04
CA GLY A 280 17.70 13.90 -0.33
C GLY A 280 16.30 14.43 -0.69
N PRO A 281 15.94 14.50 -1.98
CA PRO A 281 14.60 14.92 -2.45
C PRO A 281 13.51 13.88 -2.09
N ALA A 282 12.28 14.08 -2.54
CA ALA A 282 11.13 13.19 -2.27
C ALA A 282 11.41 11.69 -2.51
N GLY A 283 12.26 11.34 -3.47
CA GLY A 283 12.70 9.95 -3.68
C GLY A 283 13.35 9.32 -2.44
N ALA A 284 14.14 10.07 -1.68
CA ALA A 284 14.77 9.57 -0.44
C ALA A 284 13.73 9.30 0.66
N ALA A 285 12.65 10.09 0.74
CA ALA A 285 11.55 9.84 1.66
C ALA A 285 10.82 8.53 1.34
N LEU A 286 10.62 8.25 0.04
CA LEU A 286 10.03 6.99 -0.43
C LEU A 286 10.96 5.79 -0.18
N ASP A 287 12.27 5.96 -0.35
CA ASP A 287 13.25 4.92 -0.07
C ASP A 287 13.27 4.59 1.43
N ALA A 288 13.22 5.60 2.29
CA ALA A 288 13.12 5.43 3.74
C ALA A 288 11.81 4.72 4.15
N TRP A 289 10.68 5.12 3.56
CA TRP A 289 9.40 4.44 3.80
C TRP A 289 9.44 2.96 3.40
N ARG A 290 10.00 2.61 2.23
CA ARG A 290 10.13 1.20 1.84
C ARG A 290 11.03 0.42 2.81
N ALA A 291 12.17 1.02 3.19
CA ALA A 291 13.10 0.39 4.12
C ALA A 291 12.51 0.18 5.53
N GLY A 292 11.58 1.05 5.97
CA GLY A 292 10.95 0.96 7.29
C GLY A 292 9.65 0.17 7.28
N ALA A 293 8.65 0.65 6.53
CA ALA A 293 7.29 0.13 6.54
C ALA A 293 7.14 -1.21 5.79
N LEU A 294 8.01 -1.48 4.80
CA LEU A 294 7.98 -2.69 3.97
C LEU A 294 9.20 -3.60 4.17
N ALA A 295 9.97 -3.42 5.25
CA ALA A 295 11.19 -4.19 5.54
C ALA A 295 10.98 -5.73 5.53
N GLY A 296 9.77 -6.18 5.85
CA GLY A 296 9.40 -7.59 5.88
C GLY A 296 8.99 -8.19 4.53
N VAL A 297 8.92 -7.38 3.47
CA VAL A 297 8.59 -7.84 2.10
C VAL A 297 9.88 -8.31 1.42
N PRO A 298 9.96 -9.58 0.97
CA PRO A 298 11.11 -10.07 0.21
C PRO A 298 11.40 -9.23 -1.04
N ALA A 299 12.69 -9.13 -1.40
CA ALA A 299 13.10 -8.44 -2.61
C ALA A 299 12.63 -9.20 -3.86
N ALA A 300 12.18 -8.45 -4.87
CA ALA A 300 11.81 -9.00 -6.16
C ALA A 300 13.02 -9.60 -6.90
N PRO A 301 12.84 -10.67 -7.70
CA PRO A 301 13.88 -11.14 -8.60
C PRO A 301 14.32 -10.04 -9.58
N PRO A 302 15.64 -9.80 -9.80
CA PRO A 302 16.11 -8.68 -10.62
C PRO A 302 15.57 -8.65 -12.05
N TRP A 303 15.38 -9.83 -12.65
CA TRP A 303 14.87 -9.98 -14.03
C TRP A 303 13.48 -9.36 -14.22
N LEU A 304 12.72 -9.20 -13.13
CA LEU A 304 11.35 -8.67 -13.16
C LEU A 304 11.30 -7.30 -13.85
N HIS A 305 12.31 -6.47 -13.63
CA HIS A 305 12.40 -5.13 -14.21
C HIS A 305 12.72 -5.14 -15.70
N ASP A 306 13.25 -6.23 -16.26
CA ASP A 306 13.65 -6.28 -17.67
C ASP A 306 12.48 -6.64 -18.60
N VAL A 307 11.34 -7.06 -18.04
CA VAL A 307 10.14 -7.38 -18.82
C VAL A 307 9.61 -6.11 -19.51
N ALA A 308 9.45 -6.23 -20.83
CA ALA A 308 8.98 -5.19 -21.72
C ALA A 308 7.72 -5.62 -22.53
N LEU A 309 7.36 -6.90 -22.50
CA LEU A 309 6.12 -7.43 -23.05
C LEU A 309 5.50 -8.45 -22.09
N VAL A 310 4.20 -8.32 -21.84
CA VAL A 310 3.41 -9.31 -21.11
C VAL A 310 2.27 -9.79 -22.01
N HIS A 311 2.13 -11.10 -22.18
CA HIS A 311 1.00 -11.68 -22.89
C HIS A 311 0.30 -12.70 -21.99
N ALA A 312 -1.03 -12.63 -21.87
CA ALA A 312 -1.81 -13.64 -21.19
C ALA A 312 -2.72 -14.40 -22.15
N ASP A 313 -2.69 -15.72 -22.10
CA ASP A 313 -3.65 -16.58 -22.78
C ASP A 313 -4.57 -17.22 -21.76
N ARG A 314 -5.88 -17.04 -21.92
CA ARG A 314 -6.91 -17.66 -21.09
C ARG A 314 -7.51 -18.89 -21.76
N LEU A 315 -6.62 -19.82 -22.15
CA LEU A 315 -6.95 -21.04 -22.91
C LEU A 315 -7.75 -20.76 -24.19
N SER A 316 -7.33 -19.75 -24.95
CA SER A 316 -8.02 -19.36 -26.17
C SER A 316 -8.01 -20.50 -27.21
N ARG A 317 -9.01 -20.49 -28.11
CA ARG A 317 -9.18 -21.51 -29.17
C ARG A 317 -9.18 -22.96 -28.65
N GLY A 318 -9.88 -23.20 -27.54
CA GLY A 318 -9.92 -24.54 -26.93
C GLY A 318 -8.56 -25.00 -26.39
N GLY A 319 -7.69 -24.05 -26.05
CA GLY A 319 -6.37 -24.30 -25.50
C GLY A 319 -5.25 -24.44 -26.54
N THR A 320 -5.50 -24.35 -27.85
CA THR A 320 -4.41 -24.35 -28.85
C THR A 320 -3.76 -22.97 -29.02
N GLY A 321 -4.50 -21.89 -28.69
CA GLY A 321 -4.04 -20.51 -28.85
C GLY A 321 -2.72 -20.22 -28.15
N TRP A 322 -2.50 -20.78 -26.95
CA TRP A 322 -1.20 -20.73 -26.26
C TRP A 322 -0.03 -21.11 -27.17
N PHE A 323 -0.09 -22.28 -27.80
CA PHE A 323 1.01 -22.78 -28.65
C PHE A 323 1.17 -21.93 -29.90
N GLU A 324 0.05 -21.54 -30.52
CA GLU A 324 0.04 -20.69 -31.71
C GLU A 324 0.71 -19.33 -31.44
N ASP A 325 0.36 -18.68 -30.32
CA ASP A 325 0.88 -17.38 -29.92
C ASP A 325 2.34 -17.44 -29.48
N VAL A 326 2.72 -18.48 -28.73
CA VAL A 326 4.12 -18.74 -28.34
C VAL A 326 5.01 -18.92 -29.57
N GLU A 327 4.58 -19.72 -30.54
CA GLU A 327 5.28 -19.96 -31.80
C GLU A 327 5.36 -18.70 -32.66
N ALA A 328 4.27 -17.93 -32.74
CA ALA A 328 4.25 -16.65 -33.43
C ALA A 328 5.27 -15.70 -32.81
N LEU A 329 5.27 -15.53 -31.49
CA LEU A 329 6.26 -14.72 -30.78
C LEU A 329 7.68 -15.23 -30.97
N GLY A 330 7.90 -16.55 -31.00
CA GLY A 330 9.21 -17.14 -31.27
C GLY A 330 9.81 -16.72 -32.61
N ARG A 331 8.96 -16.53 -33.63
CA ARG A 331 9.36 -16.01 -34.95
C ARG A 331 9.53 -14.49 -34.98
N LEU A 332 8.75 -13.76 -34.19
CA LEU A 332 8.68 -12.29 -34.22
C LEU A 332 9.71 -11.61 -33.30
N VAL A 333 10.08 -12.26 -32.20
CA VAL A 333 10.99 -11.75 -31.18
C VAL A 333 12.35 -12.45 -31.29
N PRO A 334 13.45 -11.70 -31.53
CA PRO A 334 14.80 -12.27 -31.57
C PRO A 334 15.16 -12.95 -30.25
N GLU A 335 15.91 -14.06 -30.31
CA GLU A 335 16.31 -14.86 -29.15
C GLU A 335 16.88 -14.04 -27.97
N PRO A 336 17.76 -13.03 -28.17
CA PRO A 336 18.29 -12.22 -27.07
C PRO A 336 17.24 -11.39 -26.31
N ASP A 337 16.10 -11.08 -26.94
CA ASP A 337 15.03 -10.27 -26.35
C ASP A 337 13.89 -11.12 -25.75
N ARG A 338 13.84 -12.43 -26.03
CA ARG A 338 12.79 -13.33 -25.51
C ARG A 338 12.72 -13.39 -23.97
N PRO A 339 13.84 -13.29 -23.22
CA PRO A 339 13.78 -13.19 -21.76
C PRO A 339 13.09 -11.92 -21.23
N LYS A 340 12.84 -10.91 -22.06
CA LYS A 340 12.11 -9.67 -21.74
C LYS A 340 10.60 -9.80 -22.02
N VAL A 341 10.16 -10.97 -22.45
CA VAL A 341 8.75 -11.28 -22.70
C VAL A 341 8.29 -12.29 -21.64
N LEU A 342 7.20 -11.96 -20.96
CA LEU A 342 6.52 -12.86 -20.03
C LEU A 342 5.21 -13.36 -20.64
N LEU A 343 5.04 -14.67 -20.66
CA LEU A 343 3.80 -15.34 -21.08
C LEU A 343 3.07 -15.90 -19.86
N LEU A 344 1.86 -15.42 -19.60
CA LEU A 344 1.01 -15.85 -18.48
C LEU A 344 -0.03 -16.84 -18.99
N LEU A 345 0.03 -18.07 -18.50
CA LEU A 345 -1.03 -19.05 -18.72
C LEU A 345 -2.14 -18.80 -17.68
N HIS A 346 -3.31 -18.42 -18.17
CA HIS A 346 -4.49 -18.09 -17.38
C HIS A 346 -5.61 -19.12 -17.64
N GLY A 347 -6.49 -19.33 -16.67
CA GLY A 347 -7.64 -20.23 -16.80
C GLY A 347 -7.27 -21.70 -16.77
N TRP A 348 -6.01 -22.05 -16.47
CA TRP A 348 -5.51 -23.43 -16.42
C TRP A 348 -6.16 -24.29 -15.34
N TYR A 349 -6.83 -23.70 -14.35
CA TYR A 349 -7.44 -24.35 -13.21
C TYR A 349 -8.92 -24.74 -13.45
N ASP A 350 -9.50 -25.53 -12.56
CA ASP A 350 -10.88 -26.04 -12.66
C ASP A 350 -11.95 -24.97 -12.32
N LEU A 351 -11.97 -24.53 -11.06
CA LEU A 351 -12.98 -23.64 -10.48
C LEU A 351 -12.32 -22.59 -9.61
N VAL A 352 -12.87 -21.37 -9.62
CA VAL A 352 -12.44 -20.32 -8.68
C VAL A 352 -12.68 -20.75 -7.23
N GLY A 353 -11.73 -20.43 -6.36
CA GLY A 353 -11.73 -20.78 -4.94
C GLY A 353 -11.20 -22.18 -4.62
N ARG A 354 -11.21 -23.09 -5.60
CA ARG A 354 -10.59 -24.42 -5.49
C ARG A 354 -9.21 -24.46 -6.14
N TYR A 355 -9.08 -23.88 -7.33
CA TYR A 355 -7.83 -23.83 -8.10
C TYR A 355 -7.11 -25.17 -8.20
N THR A 356 -7.86 -26.26 -8.41
CA THR A 356 -7.41 -27.66 -8.50
C THR A 356 -6.74 -28.23 -7.25
N TYR A 357 -6.78 -27.50 -6.14
CA TYR A 357 -6.24 -27.95 -4.87
C TYR A 357 -7.17 -28.98 -4.22
N ASP A 358 -6.62 -30.14 -3.90
CA ASP A 358 -7.27 -31.16 -3.07
C ASP A 358 -6.77 -31.06 -1.62
N ALA A 359 -7.62 -30.52 -0.76
CA ALA A 359 -7.34 -30.37 0.67
C ALA A 359 -7.12 -31.72 1.40
N LYS A 360 -7.62 -32.84 0.87
CA LYS A 360 -7.43 -34.16 1.51
C LYS A 360 -6.01 -34.67 1.32
N THR A 361 -5.45 -34.47 0.12
CA THR A 361 -4.09 -34.93 -0.21
C THR A 361 -3.03 -33.84 -0.02
N GLY A 362 -3.44 -32.57 0.10
CA GLY A 362 -2.54 -31.42 0.18
C GLY A 362 -1.80 -31.15 -1.13
N ARG A 363 -2.36 -31.59 -2.26
CA ARG A 363 -1.73 -31.54 -3.59
C ARG A 363 -2.70 -30.98 -4.62
N LEU A 364 -2.18 -30.58 -5.78
CA LEU A 364 -3.02 -30.39 -6.95
C LEU A 364 -3.55 -31.75 -7.44
N GLU A 365 -4.78 -31.77 -7.95
CA GLU A 365 -5.32 -32.94 -8.63
C GLU A 365 -4.42 -33.38 -9.78
N ALA A 366 -4.42 -34.68 -10.09
CA ALA A 366 -3.62 -35.19 -11.20
C ALA A 366 -4.15 -34.68 -12.55
N SER A 367 -5.49 -34.61 -12.69
CA SER A 367 -6.20 -34.19 -13.89
C SER A 367 -7.53 -33.53 -13.55
N TRP A 368 -7.95 -32.57 -14.37
CA TRP A 368 -9.20 -31.83 -14.21
C TRP A 368 -9.67 -31.27 -15.57
N THR A 369 -10.82 -30.60 -15.57
CA THR A 369 -11.32 -29.88 -16.75
C THR A 369 -11.29 -28.38 -16.47
N ALA A 370 -10.43 -27.67 -17.19
CA ALA A 370 -10.31 -26.22 -17.08
C ALA A 370 -11.49 -25.51 -17.76
N GLY A 371 -12.16 -24.58 -17.05
CA GLY A 371 -13.35 -23.89 -17.58
C GLY A 371 -14.59 -24.79 -17.74
N GLY A 372 -14.70 -25.87 -16.97
CA GLY A 372 -15.76 -26.88 -17.11
C GLY A 372 -17.14 -26.51 -16.57
N GLY A 373 -17.32 -25.35 -15.93
CA GLY A 373 -18.56 -24.93 -15.27
C GLY A 373 -19.75 -24.73 -16.22
N GLY A 374 -19.51 -24.51 -17.51
CA GLY A 374 -20.54 -24.26 -18.54
C GLY A 374 -20.67 -25.31 -19.65
N GLY A 375 -19.98 -26.46 -19.56
CA GLY A 375 -20.04 -27.50 -20.59
C GLY A 375 -19.25 -27.15 -21.87
N GLY A 376 -17.92 -27.23 -21.80
CA GLY A 376 -17.02 -26.94 -22.94
C GLY A 376 -15.55 -26.76 -22.56
N GLY A 377 -15.15 -27.28 -21.39
CA GLY A 377 -13.82 -27.02 -20.82
C GLY A 377 -12.69 -27.82 -21.50
N VAL A 378 -11.46 -27.36 -21.29
CA VAL A 378 -10.24 -27.97 -21.83
C VAL A 378 -9.73 -29.04 -20.86
N PRO A 379 -9.58 -30.31 -21.28
CA PRO A 379 -8.93 -31.32 -20.45
C PRO A 379 -7.52 -30.88 -20.05
N MET A 380 -7.21 -30.99 -18.77
CA MET A 380 -5.96 -30.51 -18.21
C MET A 380 -5.40 -31.53 -17.20
N SER A 381 -4.09 -31.55 -17.06
CA SER A 381 -3.37 -32.32 -16.05
C SER A 381 -2.13 -31.54 -15.63
N ARG A 382 -1.47 -31.98 -14.55
CA ARG A 382 -0.19 -31.38 -14.14
C ARG A 382 0.84 -31.50 -15.26
N GLU A 383 0.89 -32.64 -15.93
CA GLU A 383 1.78 -32.90 -17.06
C GLU A 383 1.44 -32.00 -18.26
N GLU A 384 0.17 -31.73 -18.52
CA GLU A 384 -0.25 -30.82 -19.58
C GLU A 384 0.11 -29.37 -19.29
N VAL A 385 -0.07 -28.90 -18.05
CA VAL A 385 0.42 -27.57 -17.63
C VAL A 385 1.94 -27.49 -17.81
N SER A 386 2.66 -28.52 -17.35
CA SER A 386 4.12 -28.60 -17.50
C SER A 386 4.55 -28.55 -18.96
N ARG A 387 3.85 -29.27 -19.85
CA ARG A 387 4.10 -29.28 -21.30
C ARG A 387 3.96 -27.87 -21.91
N ARG A 388 2.91 -27.14 -21.53
CA ARG A 388 2.66 -25.76 -22.01
C ARG A 388 3.76 -24.81 -21.57
N LEU A 389 4.16 -24.87 -20.30
CA LEU A 389 5.23 -24.05 -19.73
C LEU A 389 6.58 -24.37 -20.38
N ALA A 390 6.92 -25.67 -20.47
CA ALA A 390 8.15 -26.14 -21.07
C ALA A 390 8.28 -25.74 -22.54
N HIS A 391 7.18 -25.75 -23.29
CA HIS A 391 7.18 -25.31 -24.69
C HIS A 391 7.61 -23.83 -24.83
N ALA A 392 7.00 -22.93 -24.07
CA ALA A 392 7.38 -21.51 -24.08
C ALA A 392 8.81 -21.27 -23.57
N LYS A 393 9.22 -21.98 -22.50
CA LYS A 393 10.59 -21.96 -22.00
C LYS A 393 11.62 -22.42 -23.03
N SER A 394 11.30 -23.45 -23.81
CA SER A 394 12.19 -23.99 -24.85
C SER A 394 12.52 -22.99 -25.96
N LEU A 395 11.64 -22.00 -26.14
CA LEU A 395 11.85 -20.89 -27.07
C LEU A 395 12.56 -19.69 -26.42
N GLY A 396 12.85 -19.72 -25.13
CA GLY A 396 13.61 -18.69 -24.41
C GLY A 396 12.76 -17.61 -23.72
N PHE A 397 11.44 -17.82 -23.62
CA PHE A 397 10.54 -16.88 -22.95
C PHE A 397 10.54 -17.05 -21.43
N ARG A 398 10.17 -15.98 -20.71
CA ARG A 398 9.71 -16.09 -19.33
C ARG A 398 8.26 -16.57 -19.32
N VAL A 399 7.90 -17.38 -18.34
CA VAL A 399 6.55 -17.94 -18.21
C VAL A 399 6.02 -17.76 -16.80
N GLY A 400 4.72 -17.58 -16.66
CA GLY A 400 4.07 -17.54 -15.37
C GLY A 400 2.67 -18.13 -15.39
N LEU A 401 2.13 -18.34 -14.19
CA LEU A 401 0.77 -18.81 -13.99
C LEU A 401 -0.05 -17.73 -13.30
N VAL A 402 -1.31 -17.59 -13.73
CA VAL A 402 -2.30 -16.95 -12.86
C VAL A 402 -2.59 -17.89 -11.70
N PHE A 403 -2.20 -17.49 -10.48
CA PHE A 403 -2.37 -18.27 -9.26
C PHE A 403 -3.84 -18.33 -8.85
N ALA A 404 -4.49 -17.16 -8.78
CA ALA A 404 -5.84 -17.00 -8.29
C ALA A 404 -6.46 -15.71 -8.84
N GLU A 405 -7.77 -15.63 -8.67
CA GLU A 405 -8.65 -14.59 -9.18
C GLU A 405 -9.43 -14.02 -8.00
N GLY A 406 -8.82 -13.03 -7.36
CA GLY A 406 -9.28 -12.42 -6.13
C GLY A 406 -9.42 -13.44 -5.01
N MET A 407 -10.38 -13.19 -4.12
CA MET A 407 -10.82 -14.14 -3.11
C MET A 407 -12.09 -14.87 -3.58
N GLN A 408 -12.26 -15.04 -4.90
CA GLN A 408 -13.49 -15.58 -5.47
C GLN A 408 -13.63 -17.08 -5.19
N ALA A 409 -14.83 -17.52 -4.88
CA ALA A 409 -15.16 -18.94 -4.74
C ALA A 409 -16.55 -19.25 -5.30
N CYS A 410 -16.72 -20.50 -5.75
CA CYS A 410 -18.02 -21.04 -6.12
C CYS A 410 -18.95 -21.18 -4.91
N ASP A 411 -20.18 -21.63 -5.15
CA ASP A 411 -21.16 -21.90 -4.10
C ASP A 411 -20.72 -22.97 -3.08
N GLY A 412 -21.46 -23.08 -1.97
CA GLY A 412 -21.17 -24.05 -0.90
C GLY A 412 -20.16 -23.57 0.16
N VAL A 413 -19.78 -22.29 0.15
CA VAL A 413 -18.95 -21.68 1.20
C VAL A 413 -19.78 -21.36 2.44
N ALA A 414 -19.24 -21.63 3.63
CA ALA A 414 -19.91 -21.33 4.89
C ALA A 414 -20.08 -19.81 5.12
N PRO A 415 -21.13 -19.37 5.84
CA PRO A 415 -21.35 -17.95 6.11
C PRO A 415 -20.15 -17.23 6.77
N ALA A 416 -19.50 -17.86 7.75
CA ALA A 416 -18.32 -17.28 8.43
C ALA A 416 -17.10 -17.10 7.50
N GLU A 417 -17.02 -17.90 6.43
CA GLU A 417 -15.99 -17.82 5.40
C GLU A 417 -16.37 -16.88 4.25
N THR A 418 -17.56 -16.29 4.27
CA THR A 418 -18.06 -15.40 3.21
C THR A 418 -17.94 -13.95 3.65
N LEU A 419 -17.22 -13.14 2.87
CA LEU A 419 -17.15 -11.69 3.07
C LEU A 419 -18.33 -10.98 2.41
N ALA A 420 -18.62 -11.34 1.15
CA ALA A 420 -19.64 -10.71 0.34
C ALA A 420 -20.13 -11.65 -0.77
N ARG A 421 -21.29 -11.34 -1.34
CA ARG A 421 -21.72 -11.95 -2.60
C ARG A 421 -20.85 -11.44 -3.74
N SER A 422 -20.55 -12.31 -4.70
CA SER A 422 -19.83 -11.93 -5.91
C SER A 422 -20.77 -11.84 -7.11
N SER A 423 -20.50 -10.90 -8.01
CA SER A 423 -21.14 -10.82 -9.33
C SER A 423 -20.39 -11.61 -10.40
N ARG A 424 -19.33 -12.35 -10.03
CA ARG A 424 -18.49 -13.07 -10.98
C ARG A 424 -19.29 -14.18 -11.65
N THR A 425 -19.16 -14.24 -12.97
CA THR A 425 -19.66 -15.31 -13.84
C THR A 425 -18.52 -15.78 -14.74
N GLY A 426 -18.68 -16.96 -15.33
CA GLY A 426 -17.68 -17.48 -16.26
C GLY A 426 -17.65 -19.00 -16.31
N PRO A 427 -16.84 -19.56 -17.22
CA PRO A 427 -16.68 -21.01 -17.36
C PRO A 427 -16.02 -21.66 -16.15
N ASP A 428 -15.34 -20.89 -15.31
CA ASP A 428 -14.67 -21.31 -14.07
C ASP A 428 -15.52 -21.10 -12.81
N VAL A 429 -16.82 -20.78 -12.96
CA VAL A 429 -17.75 -20.50 -11.86
C VAL A 429 -18.89 -21.52 -11.84
N ARG A 430 -19.20 -22.05 -10.66
CA ARG A 430 -20.37 -22.90 -10.41
C ARG A 430 -21.26 -22.26 -9.35
N GLY A 431 -22.54 -22.13 -9.67
CA GLY A 431 -23.53 -21.54 -8.79
C GLY A 431 -23.26 -20.06 -8.47
N PRO A 432 -23.97 -19.49 -7.47
CA PRO A 432 -23.75 -18.11 -7.02
C PRO A 432 -22.38 -17.96 -6.34
N ALA A 433 -21.47 -17.24 -6.97
CA ALA A 433 -20.13 -17.01 -6.43
C ALA A 433 -20.12 -16.08 -5.20
N VAL A 434 -19.09 -16.21 -4.38
CA VAL A 434 -18.83 -15.37 -3.21
C VAL A 434 -17.39 -14.86 -3.19
N VAL A 435 -17.16 -13.82 -2.40
CA VAL A 435 -15.82 -13.39 -1.99
C VAL A 435 -15.52 -14.01 -0.63
N LEU A 436 -14.46 -14.80 -0.54
CA LEU A 436 -13.99 -15.44 0.67
C LEU A 436 -13.47 -14.39 1.68
N ASN A 437 -13.74 -14.63 2.95
CA ASN A 437 -13.36 -13.78 4.07
C ASN A 437 -11.90 -14.01 4.49
N PRO A 438 -10.97 -13.07 4.20
CA PRO A 438 -9.58 -13.23 4.62
C PRO A 438 -9.40 -13.14 6.14
N CYS A 439 -10.41 -12.69 6.91
CA CYS A 439 -10.36 -12.71 8.38
C CYS A 439 -10.49 -14.13 8.94
N HIS A 440 -11.07 -15.07 8.19
CA HIS A 440 -11.23 -16.44 8.65
C HIS A 440 -9.89 -17.21 8.55
N PRO A 441 -9.36 -17.79 9.64
CA PRO A 441 -8.05 -18.43 9.65
C PRO A 441 -7.97 -19.61 8.66
N ASP A 442 -9.02 -20.42 8.54
CA ASP A 442 -9.02 -21.57 7.63
C ASP A 442 -9.06 -21.16 6.16
N VAL A 443 -9.64 -20.00 5.83
CA VAL A 443 -9.59 -19.44 4.49
C VAL A 443 -8.15 -19.08 4.14
N ARG A 444 -7.45 -18.35 5.03
CA ARG A 444 -6.03 -18.00 4.84
C ARG A 444 -5.16 -19.25 4.71
N ALA A 445 -5.37 -20.24 5.59
CA ALA A 445 -4.61 -21.48 5.58
C ALA A 445 -4.82 -22.27 4.26
N ARG A 446 -6.05 -22.35 3.76
CA ARG A 446 -6.39 -23.04 2.52
C ARG A 446 -5.75 -22.36 1.30
N VAL A 447 -5.80 -21.03 1.22
CA VAL A 447 -5.17 -20.29 0.13
C VAL A 447 -3.65 -20.49 0.13
N LEU A 448 -3.01 -20.41 1.30
CA LEU A 448 -1.57 -20.65 1.42
C LEU A 448 -1.20 -22.11 1.09
N ALA A 449 -2.04 -23.07 1.48
CA ALA A 449 -1.81 -24.48 1.14
C ALA A 449 -1.96 -24.74 -0.37
N ALA A 450 -2.93 -24.12 -1.03
CA ALA A 450 -3.08 -24.18 -2.48
C ALA A 450 -1.86 -23.60 -3.21
N LEU A 451 -1.33 -22.46 -2.74
CA LEU A 451 -0.07 -21.89 -3.25
C LEU A 451 1.10 -22.85 -3.10
N LYS A 452 1.27 -23.45 -1.92
CA LYS A 452 2.34 -24.43 -1.65
C LYS A 452 2.25 -25.63 -2.58
N ALA A 453 1.05 -26.16 -2.80
CA ALA A 453 0.82 -27.25 -3.73
C ALA A 453 1.18 -26.85 -5.17
N LEU A 454 0.82 -25.65 -5.60
CA LEU A 454 1.18 -25.11 -6.90
C LEU A 454 2.69 -24.96 -7.09
N LEU A 455 3.38 -24.37 -6.11
CA LEU A 455 4.84 -24.23 -6.11
C LEU A 455 5.54 -25.58 -6.11
N ALA A 456 5.04 -26.55 -5.34
CA ALA A 456 5.59 -27.91 -5.33
C ALA A 456 5.44 -28.62 -6.69
N ALA A 457 4.34 -28.36 -7.40
CA ALA A 457 4.08 -28.96 -8.71
C ALA A 457 4.88 -28.28 -9.84
N HIS A 458 4.87 -26.93 -9.90
CA HIS A 458 5.32 -26.18 -11.08
C HIS A 458 6.33 -25.06 -10.77
N GLY A 459 6.73 -24.87 -9.50
CA GLY A 459 7.60 -23.77 -9.09
C GLY A 459 8.96 -23.73 -9.78
N LYS A 460 9.47 -24.88 -10.24
CA LYS A 460 10.72 -24.99 -11.02
C LYS A 460 10.58 -24.60 -12.49
N GLU A 461 9.35 -24.54 -12.99
CA GLU A 461 9.04 -24.34 -14.41
C GLU A 461 8.61 -22.91 -14.72
N ILE A 462 8.21 -22.16 -13.68
CA ILE A 462 7.69 -20.80 -13.79
C ILE A 462 8.72 -19.76 -13.36
N ASP A 463 8.54 -18.54 -13.86
CA ASP A 463 9.22 -17.33 -13.38
C ASP A 463 8.28 -16.45 -12.56
N ALA A 464 6.96 -16.54 -12.77
CA ALA A 464 6.01 -15.66 -12.08
C ALA A 464 4.71 -16.35 -11.67
N LEU A 465 4.14 -15.87 -10.58
CA LEU A 465 2.76 -16.08 -10.17
C LEU A 465 2.04 -14.73 -10.15
N ALA A 466 0.87 -14.67 -10.77
CA ALA A 466 -0.01 -13.50 -10.74
C ALA A 466 -1.28 -13.83 -9.97
N TRP A 467 -1.53 -13.14 -8.87
CA TRP A 467 -2.82 -13.14 -8.17
C TRP A 467 -3.62 -11.94 -8.66
N LEU A 468 -4.62 -12.19 -9.51
CA LEU A 468 -5.45 -11.13 -10.09
C LEU A 468 -6.56 -10.72 -9.11
N GLU A 469 -7.26 -9.61 -9.36
CA GLU A 469 -8.46 -9.14 -8.64
C GLU A 469 -8.35 -9.14 -7.09
N THR A 470 -7.16 -8.90 -6.53
CA THR A 470 -6.94 -8.87 -5.07
C THR A 470 -7.71 -7.76 -4.34
N SER A 471 -8.28 -6.83 -5.10
CA SER A 471 -9.14 -5.72 -4.68
C SER A 471 -10.61 -6.05 -4.52
N ASP A 472 -11.03 -7.27 -4.87
CA ASP A 472 -12.35 -7.79 -4.53
C ASP A 472 -12.63 -7.70 -3.02
N VAL A 473 -11.58 -7.56 -2.21
CA VAL A 473 -11.65 -7.12 -0.82
C VAL A 473 -11.51 -5.59 -0.76
N PRO A 474 -12.59 -4.83 -0.50
CA PRO A 474 -12.56 -3.38 -0.44
C PRO A 474 -11.76 -2.85 0.75
N ALA A 475 -11.15 -1.67 0.60
CA ALA A 475 -10.72 -0.90 1.76
C ALA A 475 -11.93 -0.58 2.65
N GLY A 476 -11.73 -0.67 3.97
CA GLY A 476 -12.76 -0.49 4.99
C GLY A 476 -13.63 -1.72 5.24
N ALA A 477 -13.50 -2.78 4.44
CA ALA A 477 -14.27 -4.01 4.64
C ALA A 477 -13.93 -4.67 5.98
N VAL A 478 -14.99 -5.13 6.65
CA VAL A 478 -14.92 -5.85 7.91
C VAL A 478 -15.55 -7.23 7.71
N GLY A 479 -14.92 -8.26 8.28
CA GLY A 479 -15.48 -9.61 8.27
C GLY A 479 -16.83 -9.71 8.98
N PRO A 480 -17.62 -10.76 8.71
CA PRO A 480 -18.89 -11.01 9.39
C PRO A 480 -18.69 -11.25 10.89
N ALA A 481 -19.78 -11.21 11.67
CA ALA A 481 -19.74 -11.29 13.13
C ALA A 481 -19.13 -12.61 13.66
N GLU A 482 -19.24 -13.70 12.89
CA GLU A 482 -18.67 -15.01 13.20
C GLU A 482 -17.15 -15.05 13.04
N ALA A 483 -16.59 -14.20 12.17
CA ALA A 483 -15.17 -14.08 11.91
C ALA A 483 -14.78 -12.61 11.66
N PRO A 484 -14.89 -11.74 12.70
CA PRO A 484 -14.68 -10.31 12.56
C PRO A 484 -13.19 -10.01 12.42
N GLY A 485 -12.88 -8.96 11.65
CA GLY A 485 -11.52 -8.52 11.40
C GLY A 485 -11.49 -7.46 10.29
N TYR A 486 -10.37 -6.76 10.16
CA TYR A 486 -10.18 -5.80 9.07
C TYR A 486 -9.76 -6.55 7.80
N ALA A 487 -10.74 -6.85 6.94
CA ALA A 487 -10.54 -7.75 5.81
C ALA A 487 -9.45 -7.26 4.84
N ALA A 488 -9.39 -5.95 4.58
CA ALA A 488 -8.35 -5.36 3.74
C ALA A 488 -6.93 -5.58 4.30
N PHE A 489 -6.76 -5.46 5.62
CA PHE A 489 -5.48 -5.71 6.28
C PHE A 489 -5.12 -7.20 6.27
N GLU A 490 -6.07 -8.07 6.59
CA GLU A 490 -5.86 -9.52 6.54
C GLU A 490 -5.55 -10.02 5.12
N MET A 491 -6.12 -9.39 4.09
CA MET A 491 -5.77 -9.66 2.70
C MET A 491 -4.31 -9.26 2.40
N MET A 492 -3.86 -8.08 2.83
CA MET A 492 -2.46 -7.66 2.68
C MET A 492 -1.50 -8.61 3.41
N ARG A 493 -1.86 -9.09 4.62
CA ARG A 493 -1.08 -10.10 5.36
C ARG A 493 -1.01 -11.43 4.62
N LEU A 494 -2.13 -11.86 4.03
CA LEU A 494 -2.19 -13.10 3.25
C LEU A 494 -1.29 -13.02 2.01
N VAL A 495 -1.30 -11.88 1.30
CA VAL A 495 -0.40 -11.65 0.17
C VAL A 495 1.06 -11.67 0.61
N LEU A 496 1.40 -11.01 1.72
CA LEU A 496 2.76 -11.07 2.28
C LEU A 496 3.19 -12.49 2.62
N ALA A 497 2.29 -13.30 3.21
CA ALA A 497 2.57 -14.70 3.52
C ALA A 497 2.85 -15.51 2.23
N CYS A 498 2.08 -15.27 1.16
CA CYS A 498 2.27 -15.90 -0.14
C CYS A 498 3.60 -15.52 -0.79
N VAL A 499 4.00 -14.25 -0.68
CA VAL A 499 5.26 -13.74 -1.23
C VAL A 499 6.45 -14.32 -0.47
N LYS A 500 6.38 -14.39 0.87
CA LYS A 500 7.39 -15.05 1.70
C LYS A 500 7.54 -16.52 1.37
N GLU A 501 6.43 -17.24 1.22
CA GLU A 501 6.45 -18.65 0.84
C GLU A 501 7.07 -18.85 -0.55
N THR A 502 6.70 -18.01 -1.52
CA THR A 502 7.26 -18.05 -2.87
C THR A 502 8.75 -17.79 -2.87
N ALA A 503 9.21 -16.73 -2.19
CA ALA A 503 10.63 -16.38 -2.10
C ALA A 503 11.45 -17.43 -1.34
N PHE A 504 10.87 -18.07 -0.33
CA PHE A 504 11.51 -19.14 0.43
C PHE A 504 11.68 -20.40 -0.42
N SER A 505 10.59 -20.87 -1.05
CA SER A 505 10.57 -22.14 -1.78
C SER A 505 11.22 -22.02 -3.18
N HIS A 506 11.07 -20.87 -3.84
CA HIS A 506 11.56 -20.60 -5.19
C HIS A 506 12.00 -19.13 -5.36
N PRO A 507 13.21 -18.75 -4.90
CA PRO A 507 13.67 -17.35 -4.88
C PRO A 507 13.77 -16.68 -6.26
N GLY A 508 13.78 -17.46 -7.35
CA GLY A 508 13.75 -16.95 -8.73
C GLY A 508 12.35 -16.55 -9.22
N VAL A 509 11.29 -16.93 -8.50
CA VAL A 509 9.90 -16.72 -8.89
C VAL A 509 9.36 -15.42 -8.31
N ALA A 510 8.79 -14.58 -9.17
CA ALA A 510 8.11 -13.37 -8.75
C ALA A 510 6.66 -13.65 -8.35
N PHE A 511 6.17 -13.05 -7.27
CA PHE A 511 4.77 -13.09 -6.87
C PHE A 511 4.17 -11.69 -7.01
N LEU A 512 3.16 -11.57 -7.85
CA LEU A 512 2.53 -10.29 -8.20
C LEU A 512 1.08 -10.30 -7.71
N ALA A 513 0.63 -9.17 -7.15
CA ALA A 513 -0.76 -8.97 -6.74
C ALA A 513 -1.41 -7.93 -7.66
N GLY A 514 -2.65 -8.16 -8.08
CA GLY A 514 -3.28 -7.38 -9.13
C GLY A 514 -4.60 -6.71 -8.76
N ASP A 515 -4.88 -5.59 -9.41
CA ASP A 515 -6.11 -4.79 -9.31
C ASP A 515 -6.31 -3.87 -10.55
N VAL A 516 -7.55 -3.41 -10.81
CA VAL A 516 -7.91 -2.18 -11.53
C VAL A 516 -7.61 -0.98 -10.64
N PRO A 517 -6.50 -0.25 -10.85
CA PRO A 517 -6.08 0.74 -9.88
C PRO A 517 -7.09 1.91 -9.86
N GLY A 518 -7.77 2.13 -8.73
CA GLY A 518 -8.81 3.16 -8.57
C GLY A 518 -10.16 2.67 -8.02
N ALA A 519 -10.40 1.36 -7.95
CA ALA A 519 -11.67 0.77 -7.50
C ALA A 519 -11.92 0.78 -5.97
N GLY A 520 -10.99 1.32 -5.17
CA GLY A 520 -11.15 1.37 -3.71
C GLY A 520 -10.82 0.05 -2.99
N GLY A 521 -10.15 -0.89 -3.66
CA GLY A 521 -9.69 -2.15 -3.07
C GLY A 521 -8.49 -2.01 -2.12
N ALA A 522 -8.19 -3.10 -1.40
CA ALA A 522 -6.98 -3.19 -0.60
C ALA A 522 -5.71 -3.11 -1.49
N PRO A 523 -4.71 -2.28 -1.13
CA PRO A 523 -3.50 -2.01 -1.93
C PRO A 523 -2.47 -3.16 -1.81
N CYS A 524 -2.88 -4.38 -2.16
CA CYS A 524 -2.12 -5.61 -1.95
C CYS A 524 -0.74 -5.64 -2.62
N ALA A 525 -0.54 -4.88 -3.70
CA ALA A 525 0.75 -4.76 -4.38
C ALA A 525 1.87 -4.24 -3.46
N LEU A 526 1.52 -3.52 -2.38
CA LEU A 526 2.46 -3.11 -1.34
C LEU A 526 3.18 -4.28 -0.66
N MET A 527 2.55 -5.45 -0.65
CA MET A 527 3.05 -6.66 0.01
C MET A 527 3.61 -7.67 -0.98
N ALA A 528 3.69 -7.33 -2.27
CA ALA A 528 4.10 -8.20 -3.37
C ALA A 528 5.36 -7.67 -4.10
N HIS A 529 5.91 -8.46 -5.03
CA HIS A 529 7.05 -8.03 -5.86
C HIS A 529 6.65 -6.99 -6.93
N GLY A 530 5.35 -6.78 -7.14
CA GLY A 530 4.82 -5.84 -8.11
C GLY A 530 3.30 -5.96 -8.28
N CYS A 531 2.77 -5.10 -9.15
CA CYS A 531 1.36 -5.01 -9.47
C CYS A 531 1.06 -5.53 -10.88
N VAL A 532 0.06 -6.41 -11.01
CA VAL A 532 -0.54 -6.77 -12.31
C VAL A 532 -1.88 -6.06 -12.43
N ALA A 533 -1.93 -4.98 -13.22
CA ALA A 533 -3.09 -4.13 -13.30
C ALA A 533 -4.18 -4.70 -14.21
N GLY A 534 -5.25 -5.23 -13.61
CA GLY A 534 -6.43 -5.68 -14.34
C GLY A 534 -7.13 -4.49 -15.00
N GLY A 535 -7.52 -4.60 -16.27
CA GLY A 535 -8.20 -3.52 -17.00
C GLY A 535 -7.34 -2.81 -18.07
N GLY A 536 -6.11 -3.28 -18.29
CA GLY A 536 -5.29 -2.89 -19.44
C GLY A 536 -4.74 -1.46 -19.39
N PHE A 537 -4.81 -0.74 -20.51
CA PHE A 537 -4.13 0.54 -20.75
C PHE A 537 -5.03 1.76 -20.55
N ARG A 538 -5.75 1.84 -19.44
CA ARG A 538 -6.58 3.01 -19.12
C ARG A 538 -5.74 4.10 -18.44
N PRO A 539 -5.45 5.24 -19.10
CA PRO A 539 -4.57 6.26 -18.55
C PRO A 539 -5.14 6.93 -17.30
N GLU A 540 -6.46 6.93 -17.13
CA GLU A 540 -7.15 7.43 -15.94
C GLU A 540 -6.99 6.53 -14.71
N THR A 541 -6.87 5.22 -14.88
CA THR A 541 -6.86 4.27 -13.74
C THR A 541 -5.47 3.71 -13.48
N LEU A 542 -4.69 3.40 -14.51
CA LEU A 542 -3.37 2.78 -14.33
C LEU A 542 -2.40 3.55 -13.39
N PRO A 543 -2.37 4.89 -13.37
CA PRO A 543 -1.54 5.66 -12.44
C PRO A 543 -1.80 5.38 -10.96
N PHE A 544 -3.00 4.94 -10.57
CA PHE A 544 -3.29 4.59 -9.17
C PHE A 544 -2.44 3.40 -8.68
N GLY A 545 -1.86 2.61 -9.60
CA GLY A 545 -0.97 1.49 -9.29
C GLY A 545 0.49 1.90 -9.04
N LEU A 546 0.87 3.16 -9.31
CA LEU A 546 2.27 3.59 -9.25
C LEU A 546 2.84 3.54 -7.82
N PHE A 547 2.13 4.07 -6.83
CA PHE A 547 2.57 4.05 -5.44
C PHE A 547 2.54 2.65 -4.83
N PRO A 548 1.47 1.84 -4.99
CA PRO A 548 1.46 0.45 -4.53
C PRO A 548 2.56 -0.43 -5.15
N ALA A 549 2.99 -0.13 -6.37
CA ALA A 549 4.04 -0.87 -7.08
C ALA A 549 5.45 -0.26 -6.93
N LEU A 550 5.65 0.70 -6.02
CA LEU A 550 6.95 1.33 -5.81
C LEU A 550 8.01 0.32 -5.35
N GLY A 551 9.16 0.33 -6.02
CA GLY A 551 10.24 -0.63 -5.78
C GLY A 551 10.09 -1.95 -6.55
N GLY A 552 8.93 -2.21 -7.15
CA GLY A 552 8.66 -3.34 -8.03
C GLY A 552 8.30 -2.90 -9.45
N VAL A 553 7.34 -3.61 -10.05
CA VAL A 553 6.82 -3.34 -11.41
C VAL A 553 5.32 -3.09 -11.40
N LEU A 554 4.84 -2.35 -12.39
CA LEU A 554 3.42 -2.20 -12.73
C LEU A 554 3.21 -2.76 -14.14
N TRP A 555 2.47 -3.85 -14.25
CA TRP A 555 2.21 -4.54 -15.50
C TRP A 555 0.73 -4.48 -15.87
N PRO A 556 0.34 -3.74 -16.92
CA PRO A 556 -1.02 -3.77 -17.40
C PRO A 556 -1.35 -5.16 -17.92
N LEU A 557 -2.56 -5.65 -17.63
CA LEU A 557 -3.08 -6.90 -18.16
C LEU A 557 -4.47 -6.67 -18.77
N PRO A 558 -4.61 -6.72 -20.10
CA PRO A 558 -5.91 -6.66 -20.75
C PRO A 558 -6.75 -7.88 -20.38
N ARG A 559 -8.07 -7.71 -20.18
CA ARG A 559 -8.95 -8.83 -19.79
C ARG A 559 -9.40 -9.67 -20.99
N ASN A 560 -9.92 -9.02 -22.03
CA ASN A 560 -10.60 -9.71 -23.16
C ASN A 560 -10.19 -9.19 -24.54
N GLU A 561 -9.71 -7.95 -24.64
CA GLU A 561 -9.28 -7.32 -25.89
C GLU A 561 -7.97 -6.58 -25.66
N ALA A 562 -7.00 -6.77 -26.54
CA ALA A 562 -5.78 -5.98 -26.52
C ALA A 562 -6.13 -4.52 -26.87
N ALA A 563 -5.68 -3.57 -26.05
CA ALA A 563 -5.75 -2.17 -26.43
C ALA A 563 -4.90 -1.96 -27.69
N PRO A 564 -5.35 -1.17 -28.68
CA PRO A 564 -4.58 -0.94 -29.89
C PRO A 564 -3.24 -0.27 -29.56
N ALA A 565 -2.23 -0.48 -30.40
CA ALA A 565 -0.87 -0.01 -30.22
C ALA A 565 -0.81 1.51 -30.00
N SER A 566 -1.70 2.25 -30.68
CA SER A 566 -1.85 3.70 -30.51
C SER A 566 -2.23 4.09 -29.07
N ALA A 567 -3.16 3.36 -28.44
CA ALA A 567 -3.57 3.59 -27.06
C ALA A 567 -2.49 3.13 -26.07
N GLN A 568 -1.78 2.04 -26.35
CA GLN A 568 -0.68 1.58 -25.48
C GLN A 568 0.50 2.54 -25.50
N ARG A 569 0.84 3.14 -26.66
CA ARG A 569 2.07 3.92 -26.85
C ARG A 569 2.22 5.04 -25.83
N GLU A 570 1.19 5.85 -25.62
CA GLU A 570 1.28 6.96 -24.65
C GLU A 570 1.59 6.42 -23.25
N VAL A 571 0.86 5.40 -22.81
CA VAL A 571 0.95 4.84 -21.47
C VAL A 571 2.28 4.12 -21.24
N VAL A 572 2.72 3.28 -22.19
CA VAL A 572 4.00 2.55 -22.16
C VAL A 572 5.17 3.53 -22.06
N LEU A 573 5.17 4.58 -22.88
CA LEU A 573 6.28 5.52 -22.91
C LEU A 573 6.29 6.44 -21.70
N ARG A 574 5.11 6.88 -21.24
CA ARG A 574 4.95 7.79 -20.10
C ARG A 574 5.23 7.11 -18.76
N LEU A 575 4.73 5.89 -18.57
CA LEU A 575 4.82 5.17 -17.29
C LEU A 575 5.93 4.12 -17.26
N GLY A 576 6.53 3.79 -18.40
CA GLY A 576 7.56 2.75 -18.49
C GLY A 576 7.03 1.34 -18.22
N VAL A 577 5.73 1.11 -18.38
CA VAL A 577 5.09 -0.22 -18.26
C VAL A 577 5.38 -1.08 -19.51
N PRO A 578 5.26 -2.42 -19.46
CA PRO A 578 5.41 -3.27 -20.65
C PRO A 578 4.26 -3.06 -21.65
N VAL A 579 4.52 -3.41 -22.90
CA VAL A 579 3.47 -3.71 -23.89
C VAL A 579 2.67 -4.89 -23.37
N ALA A 580 1.34 -4.88 -23.51
CA ALA A 580 0.56 -5.99 -23.02
C ALA A 580 -0.57 -6.40 -23.96
N THR A 581 -0.73 -7.70 -24.12
CA THR A 581 -1.79 -8.30 -24.94
C THR A 581 -2.42 -9.44 -24.18
N ALA A 582 -3.64 -9.81 -24.56
CA ALA A 582 -4.29 -11.00 -24.03
C ALA A 582 -5.14 -11.68 -25.10
N SER A 583 -5.26 -12.99 -24.99
CA SER A 583 -6.19 -13.85 -25.72
C SER A 583 -7.12 -14.52 -24.71
N GLY A 584 -8.42 -14.54 -25.00
CA GLY A 584 -9.47 -14.89 -24.04
C GLY A 584 -10.20 -16.20 -24.37
N TRP A 585 -11.20 -16.54 -23.55
CA TRP A 585 -12.20 -17.56 -23.88
C TRP A 585 -13.00 -17.11 -25.12
N GLY A 586 -12.68 -17.66 -26.29
CA GLY A 586 -13.37 -17.33 -27.55
C GLY A 586 -12.40 -17.06 -28.71
N GLU A 587 -12.82 -16.22 -29.66
CA GLU A 587 -12.12 -15.98 -30.93
C GLU A 587 -11.15 -14.80 -30.93
N THR A 588 -11.00 -14.04 -29.82
CA THR A 588 -10.10 -12.88 -29.78
C THR A 588 -8.69 -13.31 -30.22
N PRO A 589 -8.19 -12.82 -31.36
CA PRO A 589 -6.93 -13.29 -31.89
C PRO A 589 -5.78 -12.82 -31.00
N GLY A 590 -4.94 -13.76 -30.57
CA GLY A 590 -3.63 -13.44 -30.02
C GLY A 590 -2.62 -13.06 -31.10
N TRP A 591 -1.33 -13.16 -30.77
CA TRP A 591 -0.23 -12.83 -31.68
C TRP A 591 -0.27 -13.58 -33.01
N ALA A 592 -0.76 -14.83 -33.03
CA ALA A 592 -0.86 -15.62 -34.24
C ALA A 592 -1.93 -15.11 -35.22
N GLY A 593 -3.02 -14.53 -34.69
CA GLY A 593 -4.14 -14.01 -35.49
C GLY A 593 -4.17 -12.49 -35.65
N MET A 594 -3.21 -11.77 -35.05
CA MET A 594 -3.20 -10.31 -35.02
C MET A 594 -2.89 -9.72 -36.42
N PRO A 595 -3.63 -8.69 -36.88
CA PRO A 595 -3.34 -8.01 -38.13
C PRO A 595 -1.89 -7.50 -38.18
N ALA A 596 -1.23 -7.63 -39.34
CA ALA A 596 0.19 -7.30 -39.48
C ALA A 596 0.52 -5.86 -39.07
N ALA A 597 -0.30 -4.88 -39.45
CA ALA A 597 -0.09 -3.48 -39.09
C ALA A 597 -0.10 -3.25 -37.57
N GLU A 598 -1.04 -3.88 -36.87
CA GLU A 598 -1.16 -3.77 -35.41
C GLU A 598 0.00 -4.49 -34.70
N ARG A 599 0.30 -5.70 -35.15
CA ARG A 599 1.42 -6.52 -34.66
C ARG A 599 2.75 -5.79 -34.80
N ASP A 600 3.03 -5.23 -35.97
CA ASP A 600 4.30 -4.56 -36.26
C ASP A 600 4.43 -3.27 -35.42
N ALA A 601 3.32 -2.55 -35.17
CA ALA A 601 3.28 -1.40 -34.28
C ALA A 601 3.56 -1.77 -32.81
N LEU A 602 2.97 -2.85 -32.30
CA LEU A 602 3.25 -3.34 -30.94
C LEU A 602 4.69 -3.84 -30.80
N LEU A 603 5.24 -4.52 -31.81
CA LEU A 603 6.64 -4.97 -31.81
C LEU A 603 7.63 -3.79 -31.83
N ALA A 604 7.32 -2.73 -32.58
CA ALA A 604 8.11 -1.50 -32.55
C ALA A 604 8.11 -0.86 -31.15
N LEU A 605 6.94 -0.78 -30.51
CA LEU A 605 6.80 -0.27 -29.14
C LEU A 605 7.53 -1.17 -28.13
N PHE A 606 7.46 -2.50 -28.29
CA PHE A 606 8.21 -3.46 -27.47
C PHE A 606 9.72 -3.21 -27.56
N ARG A 607 10.28 -3.07 -28.78
CA ARG A 607 11.72 -2.82 -28.96
C ARG A 607 12.16 -1.51 -28.31
N GLU A 608 11.36 -0.45 -28.46
CA GLU A 608 11.58 0.84 -27.80
C GLU A 608 11.57 0.68 -26.27
N ARG A 609 10.62 -0.09 -25.74
CA ARG A 609 10.49 -0.36 -24.31
C ARG A 609 11.59 -1.27 -23.76
N ALA A 610 12.01 -2.27 -24.51
CA ALA A 610 13.00 -3.30 -24.16
C ALA A 610 14.44 -2.77 -24.06
N ALA A 611 14.68 -1.52 -24.48
CA ALA A 611 15.97 -0.85 -24.38
C ALA A 611 16.30 -0.38 -22.94
N ARG A 612 15.33 -0.41 -22.02
CA ARG A 612 15.50 0.07 -20.65
C ARG A 612 14.75 -0.81 -19.64
N PRO A 613 15.27 -1.02 -18.43
CA PRO A 613 14.51 -1.69 -17.37
C PRO A 613 13.36 -0.80 -16.87
N GLN A 614 12.28 -1.43 -16.38
CA GLN A 614 11.19 -0.76 -15.69
C GLN A 614 11.70 -0.14 -14.40
N ARG A 615 11.44 1.16 -14.23
CA ARG A 615 11.55 1.82 -12.94
C ARG A 615 10.23 2.51 -12.66
N THR A 616 9.38 1.86 -11.88
CA THR A 616 8.10 2.44 -11.46
C THR A 616 8.37 3.70 -10.66
N ARG A 617 7.81 4.83 -11.12
CA ARG A 617 7.92 6.15 -10.50
C ARG A 617 6.55 6.81 -10.52
N TRP A 618 6.33 7.72 -9.59
CA TRP A 618 5.15 8.56 -9.59
C TRP A 618 5.20 9.58 -10.74
N LEU A 619 4.05 10.13 -11.08
CA LEU A 619 3.94 11.27 -11.98
C LEU A 619 4.31 12.54 -11.21
N ALA A 620 5.35 13.26 -11.66
CA ALA A 620 5.64 14.59 -11.14
C ALA A 620 4.53 15.57 -11.54
N GLU A 621 4.18 16.48 -10.64
CA GLU A 621 3.29 17.60 -10.91
C GLU A 621 4.01 18.78 -11.56
#